data_AF-K2AZT0-F1
#
_entry.id   AF-K2AZT0-F1
#
_cell.length_a   1.000
_cell.length_b   1.000
_cell.length_c   1.000
_cell.angle_alpha   90.00
_cell.angle_beta   90.00
_cell.angle_gamma   90.00
#
_symmetry.space_group_name_H-M   'P 1'
#
loop_
_entity.id
_entity.type
_entity.pdbx_description
1 polymer ?
#
loop_
_entity_poly.entity_id
_entity_poly.type
_entity_poly.pdbx_seq_one_letter_code
_entity_poly.pdbx_strand_id
1 'polypeptide(L)' 'MNQPLKVGDTVKVSGHDNEFTQKVESLQVEHKQVKELAVGESGGFKVDQAVKVGDILYLTTK' A
#
# COMPACT_ATOMS: atom_id res chain seq x y z
N MET A 1 3.67 14.46 -7.01
CA MET A 1 2.33 14.07 -7.46
C MET A 1 1.92 12.91 -6.60
N ASN A 2 0.90 13.09 -5.78
CA ASN A 2 0.55 12.10 -4.77
C ASN A 2 -0.72 11.43 -5.28
N GLN A 3 -0.71 10.11 -5.41
CA GLN A 3 -1.83 9.36 -5.96
C GLN A 3 -2.51 8.53 -4.86
N PRO A 4 -3.85 8.45 -4.86
CA PRO A 4 -4.56 7.54 -3.97
C PRO A 4 -4.26 6.08 -4.34
N LEU A 5 -4.23 5.21 -3.34
CA LEU A 5 -4.02 3.77 -3.50
C LEU A 5 -5.37 3.06 -3.62
N LYS A 6 -5.60 2.19 -4.61
CA LYS A 6 -6.87 1.46 -4.74
C LYS A 6 -6.72 -0.04 -4.59
N VAL A 7 -7.81 -0.71 -4.21
CA VAL A 7 -7.90 -2.17 -4.25
C VAL A 7 -7.79 -2.62 -5.71
N GLY A 8 -6.88 -3.55 -5.96
CA GLY A 8 -6.50 -4.04 -7.28
C GLY A 8 -5.19 -3.45 -7.80
N ASP A 9 -4.70 -2.35 -7.22
CA ASP A 9 -3.42 -1.77 -7.61
C ASP A 9 -2.25 -2.66 -7.19
N THR A 10 -1.19 -2.64 -7.99
CA THR A 10 0.11 -3.21 -7.70
C THR A 10 0.99 -2.15 -7.04
N VAL A 11 1.53 -2.51 -5.89
CA VAL A 11 2.48 -1.68 -5.16
C VAL A 11 3.81 -2.39 -5.06
N LYS A 12 4.88 -1.62 -5.18
CA LYS A 12 6.25 -2.03 -4.88
C LYS A 12 6.63 -1.48 -3.52
N VAL A 13 6.88 -2.36 -2.58
CA VAL A 13 7.51 -2.01 -1.31
C VAL A 13 9.01 -2.10 -1.51
N SER A 14 9.72 -0.98 -1.35
CA SER A 14 11.17 -0.91 -1.37
C SER A 14 11.63 -0.66 0.05
N GLY A 15 12.11 -1.71 0.71
CA GLY A 15 12.75 -1.60 2.00
C GLY A 15 14.27 -1.60 1.91
N HIS A 16 14.90 -1.31 3.04
CA HIS A 16 16.35 -1.24 3.13
C HIS A 16 17.04 -2.60 2.94
N ASP A 17 16.33 -3.69 3.24
CA ASP A 17 16.84 -5.06 3.22
C ASP A 17 16.09 -5.96 2.21
N ASN A 18 14.83 -5.65 1.92
CA ASN A 18 13.98 -6.42 1.01
C ASN A 18 13.12 -5.48 0.15
N GLU A 19 13.03 -5.77 -1.14
CA GLU A 19 12.11 -5.13 -2.06
C GLU A 19 11.21 -6.17 -2.71
N PHE A 20 9.91 -5.92 -2.73
CA PHE A 20 8.95 -6.82 -3.36
C PHE A 20 7.76 -6.07 -3.94
N THR A 21 7.06 -6.73 -4.84
CA THR A 21 5.82 -6.23 -5.42
C THR A 21 4.66 -7.10 -4.98
N GLN A 22 3.55 -6.47 -4.64
CA GLN A 22 2.31 -7.18 -4.33
C GLN A 22 1.11 -6.41 -4.87
N LYS A 23 -0.01 -7.12 -5.02
CA LYS A 23 -1.30 -6.50 -5.32
C LYS A 23 -2.02 -6.15 -4.02
N VAL A 24 -2.74 -5.04 -4.02
CA VAL A 24 -3.61 -4.63 -2.92
C VAL A 24 -4.94 -5.36 -3.06
N GLU A 25 -5.17 -6.38 -2.24
CA GLU A 25 -6.43 -7.15 -2.26
C GLU A 25 -7.51 -6.53 -1.37
N SER A 26 -7.13 -5.75 -0.37
CA SER A 26 -8.05 -5.17 0.61
C SER A 26 -7.46 -3.92 1.26
N LEU A 27 -8.24 -2.86 1.41
CA LEU A 27 -7.86 -1.65 2.14
C LEU A 27 -8.83 -1.40 3.30
N GLN A 28 -8.28 -0.90 4.40
CA GLN A 28 -9.04 -0.46 5.57
C GLN A 28 -8.52 0.87 6.08
N VAL A 29 -9.42 1.79 6.37
CA VAL A 29 -9.13 3.09 6.98
C VAL A 29 -10.11 3.33 8.12
N GLU A 30 -9.61 3.72 9.30
CA GLU A 30 -10.45 3.98 10.50
C GLU A 30 -11.52 2.90 10.76
N HIS A 31 -11.11 1.62 10.75
CA HIS A 31 -12.00 0.44 10.91
C HIS A 31 -13.08 0.26 9.82
N LYS A 32 -13.02 1.03 8.74
CA LYS A 32 -13.92 0.91 7.60
C LYS A 32 -13.19 0.30 6.42
N GLN A 33 -13.85 -0.64 5.76
CA GLN A 33 -13.35 -1.21 4.52
C GLN A 33 -13.56 -0.20 3.40
N VAL A 34 -12.49 0.17 2.70
CA VAL A 34 -12.52 1.18 1.63
C VAL A 34 -12.01 0.58 0.33
N LYS A 35 -12.44 1.16 -0.79
CA LYS A 35 -11.96 0.76 -2.12
C LYS A 35 -10.72 1.53 -2.54
N GLU A 36 -10.53 2.72 -1.97
CA GLU A 36 -9.40 3.58 -2.22
C GLU A 36 -8.97 4.29 -0.93
N LEU A 37 -7.68 4.55 -0.80
CA LEU A 37 -7.04 5.21 0.31
C LEU A 37 -6.44 6.52 -0.21
N ALA A 38 -6.94 7.64 0.33
CA ALA A 38 -6.54 8.96 -0.13
C ALA A 38 -5.11 9.29 0.33
N VAL A 39 -4.45 10.16 -0.41
CA VAL A 39 -3.14 10.69 -0.02
C VAL A 39 -3.25 11.43 1.30
N GLY A 40 -2.43 11.05 2.27
CA GLY A 40 -2.44 11.66 3.61
C GLY A 40 -3.43 11.01 4.56
N GLU A 41 -4.23 10.05 4.09
CA GLU A 41 -5.06 9.22 4.95
C GLU A 41 -4.22 8.07 5.54
N SER A 42 -4.48 7.74 6.80
CA SER A 42 -3.81 6.62 7.47
C SER A 42 -4.68 5.38 7.40
N GLY A 43 -4.19 4.33 6.77
CA GLY A 43 -4.88 3.05 6.69
C GLY A 43 -3.92 1.89 6.61
N GLY A 44 -4.50 0.70 6.50
CA GLY A 44 -3.76 -0.55 6.39
C GLY A 44 -4.30 -1.41 5.27
N PHE A 45 -3.42 -2.25 4.72
CA PHE A 45 -3.77 -3.36 3.86
C PHE A 45 -2.98 -4.58 4.27
N LYS A 46 -3.41 -5.74 3.80
CA LYS A 46 -2.70 -6.98 4.06
C LYS A 46 -1.43 -7.05 3.20
N VAL A 47 -0.30 -7.25 3.85
CA VAL A 47 0.98 -7.50 3.18
C VAL A 47 1.33 -8.98 3.23
N ASP A 48 1.88 -9.49 2.12
CA ASP A 48 2.32 -10.89 2.03
C ASP A 48 3.72 -11.11 2.62
N GLN A 49 4.54 -10.07 2.64
CA GLN A 49 5.88 -10.10 3.22
C GLN A 49 6.01 -9.11 4.39
N ALA A 50 7.01 -9.37 5.23
CA ALA A 50 7.32 -8.50 6.37
C ALA A 50 7.83 -7.13 5.90
N VAL A 51 7.24 -6.08 6.43
CA VAL A 51 7.66 -4.68 6.22
C VAL A 51 8.10 -4.06 7.54
N LYS A 52 9.00 -3.08 7.48
CA LYS A 52 9.53 -2.34 8.61
C LYS A 52 9.14 -0.87 8.53
N VAL A 53 9.19 -0.20 9.67
CA VAL A 53 8.97 1.25 9.73
C VAL A 53 10.06 1.96 8.94
N GLY A 54 9.67 2.85 8.03
CA GLY A 54 10.59 3.57 7.15
C GLY A 54 10.71 3.00 5.73
N ASP A 55 10.10 1.86 5.43
CA ASP A 55 10.04 1.35 4.05
C ASP A 55 9.21 2.27 3.15
N ILE A 56 9.64 2.40 1.89
CA ILE A 56 9.00 3.28 0.92
C ILE A 56 8.10 2.46 0.00
N LEU A 57 6.85 2.88 -0.11
CA LEU A 57 5.86 2.29 -1.00
C LEU A 57 5.77 3.07 -2.31
N TYR A 58 5.87 2.38 -3.43
CA TYR A 58 5.73 2.92 -4.78
C TYR A 58 4.55 2.29 -5.49
N LEU A 59 3.64 3.12 -6.02
CA LEU A 59 2.58 2.65 -6.90
C LEU A 59 3.15 2.38 -8.30
N THR A 60 2.98 1.17 -8.83
CA THR A 60 3.57 0.79 -10.13
C THR A 60 2.57 0.81 -11.30
N THR A 61 1.26 0.87 -11.02
CA THR A 61 0.19 0.65 -12.00
C THR A 61 -0.70 1.89 -12.17
N LYS A 62 -1.28 1.99 -13.38
CA LYS A 62 -2.46 2.77 -13.71
C LYS A 62 -3.26 2.04 -14.79
#